data_AF-A0A524QE65-F1
#
_entry.id   AF-A0A524QE65-F1
#
_cell.length_a   1.000
_cell.length_b   1.000
_cell.length_c   1.000
_cell.angle_alpha   90.00
_cell.angle_beta   90.00
_cell.angle_gamma   90.00
#
_symmetry.space_group_name_H-M   'P 1'
#
loop_
_entity.id
_entity.type
_entity.pdbx_description
1 polymer ?
#
loop_
_entity_poly.entity_id
_entity_poly.type
_entity_poly.pdbx_seq_one_letter_code
_entity_poly.pdbx_strand_id
1 'polypeptide(L)'
;MLAKRFPGFYVSGPWFEFVDRTGGRWCQADGLIVWQELKHIRIVEIKYQHTERAWWQLKQLYDPVVRRAFPEYEVTLLEVVHWHDPAVAFPEAYDLVSDCGAHLTMNKIGTHIWNPNRG
;
A
#
# COMPACT_ATOMS: atom_id res chain seq x y z
N MET A 1 -12.16 -8.47 -1.60
CA MET A 1 -12.51 -7.35 -2.51
C MET A 1 -11.40 -7.13 -3.54
N LEU A 2 -10.17 -6.84 -3.12
CA LEU A 2 -9.06 -6.52 -4.04
C LEU A 2 -8.76 -7.61 -5.07
N ALA A 3 -8.66 -8.88 -4.67
CA ALA A 3 -8.47 -9.99 -5.60
C ALA A 3 -9.58 -10.12 -6.67
N LYS A 4 -10.82 -9.76 -6.32
CA LYS A 4 -11.95 -9.74 -7.26
C LYS A 4 -11.90 -8.50 -8.18
N ARG A 5 -11.46 -7.35 -7.65
CA ARG A 5 -11.36 -6.08 -8.37
C ARG A 5 -10.18 -6.05 -9.35
N PHE A 6 -9.09 -6.73 -9.01
CA PHE A 6 -7.84 -6.78 -9.77
C PHE A 6 -7.43 -8.24 -10.08
N PRO A 7 -8.25 -9.00 -10.82
CA PRO A 7 -7.98 -10.40 -11.12
C PRO A 7 -6.68 -10.51 -11.93
N GLY A 8 -5.75 -11.37 -11.47
CA GLY A 8 -4.45 -11.56 -12.11
C GLY A 8 -3.39 -10.50 -11.81
N PHE A 9 -3.76 -9.36 -11.24
CA PHE A 9 -2.82 -8.29 -10.86
C PHE A 9 -2.57 -8.24 -9.34
N TYR A 10 -3.49 -8.75 -8.53
CA TYR A 10 -3.37 -8.71 -7.07
C TYR A 10 -2.61 -9.90 -6.50
N VAL A 11 -1.57 -9.62 -5.72
CA VAL A 11 -0.82 -10.59 -4.93
C VAL A 11 -1.12 -10.35 -3.45
N SER A 12 -1.73 -11.33 -2.78
CA SER A 12 -2.12 -11.20 -1.37
C SER A 12 -0.96 -11.59 -0.46
N GLY A 13 -0.70 -10.79 0.58
CA GLY A 13 0.21 -11.17 1.66
C GLY A 13 1.63 -11.60 1.25
N PRO A 14 2.32 -10.98 0.27
CA PRO A 14 3.65 -11.45 -0.12
C PRO A 14 4.67 -11.23 0.99
N TRP A 15 5.49 -12.26 1.24
CA TRP A 15 6.63 -12.19 2.15
C TRP A 15 7.88 -11.69 1.43
N PHE A 16 8.59 -10.78 2.07
CA PHE A 16 9.90 -10.30 1.65
C PHE A 16 10.92 -10.57 2.75
N GLU A 17 12.01 -11.24 2.38
CA GLU A 17 13.22 -11.30 3.18
C GLU A 17 14.13 -10.14 2.79
N PHE A 18 14.72 -9.47 3.78
CA PHE A 18 15.68 -8.40 3.55
C PHE A 18 16.73 -8.36 4.66
N VAL A 19 17.84 -7.68 4.39
CA VAL A 19 18.91 -7.48 5.37
C VAL A 19 19.06 -5.99 5.63
N ASP A 20 19.06 -5.59 6.90
CA ASP A 20 19.39 -4.24 7.32
C ASP A 20 20.62 -4.23 8.25
N ARG A 21 20.93 -3.08 8.87
CA ARG A 21 22.08 -2.91 9.78
C ARG A 21 22.06 -3.85 11.00
N THR A 22 20.91 -4.44 11.31
CA THR A 22 20.70 -5.32 12.46
C THR A 22 20.63 -6.80 12.08
N GLY A 23 20.68 -7.14 10.78
CA GLY A 23 20.67 -8.51 10.28
C GLY A 23 19.50 -8.82 9.36
N GLY A 24 19.27 -10.11 9.14
CA GLY A 24 18.17 -10.63 8.32
C GLY A 24 16.82 -10.43 9.00
N ARG A 25 15.84 -9.94 8.24
CA ARG A 25 14.48 -9.63 8.68
C ARG A 25 13.47 -10.01 7.60
N TRP A 26 12.22 -10.07 8.01
CA TRP A 26 11.08 -10.36 7.14
C TRP A 26 10.01 -9.30 7.30
N CYS A 27 9.30 -9.00 6.21
CA CYS A 27 8.08 -8.22 6.25
C CYS A 27 7.02 -8.79 5.30
N GLN A 28 5.75 -8.53 5.63
CA GLN A 28 4.61 -8.93 4.83
C GLN A 28 3.70 -7.71 4.68
N ALA A 29 3.47 -7.28 3.43
CA ALA A 29 2.44 -6.28 3.12
C ALA A 29 1.09 -7.00 2.96
N ASP A 30 -0.03 -6.33 3.24
CA ASP A 30 -1.36 -6.96 3.09
C ASP A 30 -1.64 -7.37 1.62
N GLY A 31 -1.14 -6.58 0.66
CA GLY A 31 -1.09 -7.01 -0.72
C GLY A 31 -0.32 -6.06 -1.65
N LEU A 32 -0.11 -6.52 -2.87
CA LEU A 32 0.44 -5.74 -3.98
C LEU A 32 -0.52 -5.79 -5.16
N ILE A 33 -0.71 -4.67 -5.85
CA ILE A 33 -1.31 -4.63 -7.19
C ILE A 33 -0.16 -4.39 -8.18
N VAL A 34 0.07 -5.34 -9.08
CA VAL A 34 1.24 -5.37 -9.95
C VAL A 34 0.83 -5.25 -11.41
N TRP A 35 1.03 -4.09 -12.01
CA TRP A 35 0.84 -3.88 -13.45
C TRP A 35 2.16 -4.06 -14.19
N GLN A 36 2.43 -5.28 -14.64
CA GLN A 36 3.71 -5.68 -15.25
C GLN A 36 4.04 -4.84 -16.50
N GLU A 37 3.06 -4.65 -17.39
CA GLU A 37 3.26 -3.89 -18.64
C GLU A 37 3.61 -2.42 -18.39
N LEU A 38 3.10 -1.85 -17.29
CA LEU A 38 3.37 -0.47 -16.88
C LEU A 38 4.59 -0.35 -15.98
N LYS A 39 5.25 -1.47 -15.63
CA LYS A 39 6.28 -1.54 -14.59
C LYS A 39 5.86 -0.76 -13.34
N HIS A 40 4.65 -1.00 -12.84
CA HIS A 40 4.12 -0.30 -11.68
C HIS A 40 3.61 -1.27 -10.61
N ILE A 41 4.02 -1.05 -9.37
CA ILE A 41 3.55 -1.77 -8.18
C ILE A 41 2.86 -0.79 -7.24
N ARG A 42 1.67 -1.15 -6.77
CA ARG A 42 1.03 -0.47 -5.66
C ARG A 42 1.05 -1.37 -4.43
N ILE A 43 1.68 -0.88 -3.38
CA ILE A 43 1.66 -1.54 -2.08
C ILE A 43 0.36 -1.17 -1.38
N VAL A 44 -0.35 -2.17 -0.86
CA VAL A 44 -1.62 -2.00 -0.16
C VAL A 44 -1.45 -2.41 1.29
N GLU A 45 -1.85 -1.52 2.20
CA GLU A 45 -2.00 -1.79 3.63
C GLU A 45 -3.47 -1.59 4.02
N ILE A 46 -4.09 -2.60 4.62
CA ILE A 46 -5.50 -2.63 4.97
C ILE A 46 -5.64 -2.45 6.48
N LYS A 47 -6.40 -1.44 6.88
CA LYS A 47 -6.71 -1.17 8.29
C LYS A 47 -8.20 -1.07 8.50
N TYR A 48 -8.65 -1.34 9.71
CA TYR A 48 -10.05 -1.08 10.06
C TYR A 48 -10.33 0.44 10.09
N GLN A 49 -9.39 1.22 10.63
CA GLN A 49 -9.47 2.67 10.72
C GLN A 49 -8.15 3.31 10.26
N HIS A 50 -8.24 4.53 9.72
CA HIS A 50 -7.07 5.35 9.39
C HIS A 50 -6.13 5.48 10.59
N THR A 51 -4.83 5.23 10.38
CA THR A 51 -3.86 5.18 11.48
C THR A 51 -2.46 5.55 11.04
N GLU A 52 -1.75 6.29 11.90
CA GLU A 52 -0.32 6.61 11.75
C GLU A 52 0.53 5.36 11.50
N ARG A 53 0.16 4.22 12.08
CA ARG A 53 0.91 2.97 11.92
C ARG A 53 0.94 2.50 10.46
N ALA A 54 -0.10 2.77 9.67
CA ALA A 54 -0.12 2.45 8.25
C ALA A 54 0.95 3.26 7.49
N TRP A 55 1.16 4.52 7.87
CA TRP A 55 2.25 5.33 7.33
C TRP A 55 3.61 4.70 7.62
N TRP A 56 3.88 4.32 8.87
CA TRP A 56 5.16 3.70 9.24
C TRP A 56 5.41 2.40 8.46
N GLN A 57 4.39 1.54 8.36
CA GLN A 57 4.48 0.30 7.61
C GLN A 57 4.73 0.56 6.11
N LEU A 58 3.93 1.41 5.47
CA LEU A 58 4.04 1.71 4.05
C LEU A 58 5.37 2.39 3.70
N LYS A 59 5.71 3.50 4.38
CA LYS A 59 6.86 4.35 4.05
C LYS A 59 8.19 3.80 4.53
N GLN A 60 8.24 3.28 5.76
CA GLN A 60 9.51 2.98 6.42
C GLN A 60 9.88 1.50 6.35
N LEU A 61 8.92 0.62 6.03
CA LEU A 61 9.16 -0.81 5.90
C LEU A 61 8.94 -1.31 4.48
N TYR A 62 7.72 -1.18 3.94
CA TYR A 62 7.38 -1.83 2.68
C TYR A 62 7.95 -1.13 1.45
N ASP A 63 7.81 0.19 1.33
CA ASP A 63 8.34 0.97 0.20
C ASP A 63 9.84 0.71 -0.05
N PRO A 64 10.75 0.85 0.93
CA PRO A 64 12.17 0.62 0.69
C PRO A 64 12.48 -0.84 0.29
N VAL A 65 11.79 -1.82 0.89
CA VAL A 65 12.00 -3.24 0.59
C VAL A 65 11.52 -3.58 -0.83
N VAL A 66 10.30 -3.16 -1.19
CA VAL A 66 9.70 -3.44 -2.50
C VAL A 66 10.45 -2.72 -3.62
N ARG A 67 10.83 -1.45 -3.45
CA ARG A 67 11.66 -0.73 -4.42
C ARG A 67 13.02 -1.40 -4.62
N ARG A 68 13.61 -1.94 -3.55
CA ARG A 68 14.90 -2.64 -3.63
C ARG A 68 14.78 -3.99 -4.35
N ALA A 69 13.67 -4.69 -4.17
CA ALA A 69 13.38 -5.95 -4.82
C ALA A 69 13.01 -5.77 -6.30
N PHE A 70 12.34 -4.67 -6.65
CA PHE A 70 11.87 -4.36 -8.00
C PHE A 70 12.34 -2.96 -8.46
N PRO A 71 13.65 -2.76 -8.70
CA PRO A 71 14.21 -1.44 -8.96
C PRO A 71 13.73 -0.80 -10.27
N GLU A 72 13.25 -1.62 -11.21
CA GLU A 72 12.70 -1.20 -12.50
C GLU A 72 11.24 -0.71 -12.39
N TYR A 73 10.59 -0.92 -11.25
CA TYR A 73 9.17 -0.62 -11.07
C TYR A 73 8.98 0.71 -10.35
N GLU A 74 8.04 1.51 -10.85
CA GLU A 74 7.46 2.59 -10.06
C GLU A 74 6.63 2.00 -8.91
N VAL A 75 6.77 2.59 -7.73
CA VAL A 75 6.04 2.14 -6.53
C VAL A 75 5.16 3.26 -6.02
N THR A 76 3.87 2.96 -5.83
CA THR A 76 2.91 3.83 -5.13
C THR A 76 2.35 3.13 -3.89
N LEU A 77 1.87 3.92 -2.92
CA LEU A 77 1.47 3.45 -1.60
C LEU A 77 -0.01 3.73 -1.39
N LEU A 78 -0.76 2.72 -0.93
CA LEU A 78 -2.18 2.83 -0.69
C LEU A 78 -2.53 2.24 0.67
N GLU A 79 -3.17 3.05 1.50
CA GLU A 79 -3.91 2.60 2.66
C GLU A 79 -5.37 2.36 2.25
N VAL A 80 -5.96 1.24 2.67
CA VAL A 80 -7.38 0.94 2.51
C VAL A 80 -8.00 0.82 3.89
N VAL A 81 -9.02 1.64 4.17
CA VAL A 81 -9.64 1.72 5.49
C VAL A 81 -11.14 1.52 5.44
N HIS A 82 -11.74 1.00 6.52
CA HIS A 82 -13.19 1.01 6.64
C HIS A 82 -13.71 2.35 7.15
N TRP A 83 -13.00 2.95 8.12
CA TRP A 83 -13.30 4.26 8.68
C TRP A 83 -12.12 5.22 8.52
N HIS A 84 -12.44 6.45 8.12
CA HIS A 84 -11.46 7.52 8.00
C HIS A 84 -11.84 8.67 8.94
N ASP A 85 -10.89 9.07 9.77
CA ASP A 85 -10.99 10.26 10.61
C ASP A 85 -9.84 11.22 10.21
N PRO A 86 -10.15 12.38 9.61
CA PRO A 86 -9.13 13.34 9.19
C PRO A 86 -8.36 13.98 10.37
N ALA A 87 -8.84 13.84 11.61
CA ALA A 87 -8.15 14.34 12.79
C ALA A 87 -7.00 13.43 13.27
N VAL A 88 -6.92 12.19 12.76
CA VAL A 88 -5.81 11.28 13.07
C VAL A 88 -4.51 11.87 12.52
N ALA A 89 -3.49 11.94 13.39
CA ALA A 89 -2.17 12.37 12.97
C ALA A 89 -1.61 11.40 11.91
N PHE A 90 -1.28 11.95 10.74
CA PHE A 90 -0.59 11.25 9.68
C PHE A 90 0.67 12.05 9.34
N PRO A 91 1.88 11.45 9.35
CA PRO A 91 3.12 12.22 9.32
C PRO A 91 3.36 13.02 8.03
N GLU A 92 2.62 12.73 6.96
CA GLU A 92 2.69 13.44 5.68
C GLU A 92 1.29 13.66 5.10
N ALA A 93 1.18 14.57 4.14
CA ALA A 93 -0.05 14.73 3.37
C ALA A 93 -0.35 13.45 2.56
N TYR A 94 -1.61 13.04 2.57
CA TYR A 94 -2.13 11.90 1.80
C TYR A 94 -3.30 12.35 0.92
N ASP A 95 -3.57 11.58 -0.13
CA ASP A 95 -4.69 11.84 -1.04
C ASP A 95 -5.84 10.87 -0.74
N LEU A 96 -7.05 11.39 -0.50
CA LEU A 96 -8.24 10.54 -0.45
C LEU A 96 -8.64 10.13 -1.87
N VAL A 97 -8.80 8.83 -2.11
CA VAL A 97 -9.10 8.29 -3.44
C VAL A 97 -10.37 7.45 -3.48
N SER A 98 -11.10 7.55 -4.59
CA SER A 98 -12.39 6.91 -4.78
C SER A 98 -12.30 5.41 -5.12
N ASP A 99 -11.16 4.93 -5.62
CA ASP A 99 -10.94 3.54 -6.00
C ASP A 99 -9.47 3.14 -5.79
N CYS A 100 -9.22 1.89 -5.40
CA CYS A 100 -7.87 1.36 -5.16
C CYS A 100 -6.96 1.37 -6.40
N GLY A 101 -7.53 1.49 -7.61
CA GLY A 101 -6.86 1.56 -8.90
C GLY A 101 -6.73 2.99 -9.43
N ALA A 102 -7.20 4.01 -8.69
CA ALA A 102 -7.06 5.40 -9.08
C ALA A 102 -5.58 5.81 -9.27
N HIS A 103 -5.35 6.84 -10.09
CA HIS A 103 -4.04 7.45 -10.17
C HIS A 103 -3.68 8.09 -8.82
N LEU A 104 -2.44 7.90 -8.37
CA LEU A 104 -1.95 8.47 -7.12
C LEU A 104 -0.86 9.49 -7.42
N THR A 105 -0.87 10.61 -6.70
CA THR A 105 0.22 11.57 -6.74
C THR A 105 1.50 10.90 -6.27
N MET A 106 2.58 11.02 -7.05
CA MET A 106 3.87 10.48 -6.66
C MET A 106 4.33 11.03 -5.31
N ASN A 107 4.98 10.17 -4.52
CA ASN A 107 5.47 10.42 -3.16
C ASN A 107 4.42 10.59 -2.05
N LYS A 108 3.12 10.64 -2.36
CA LYS A 108 2.05 10.61 -1.35
C LYS A 108 1.52 9.19 -1.15
N ILE A 109 0.95 8.96 0.03
CA ILE A 109 0.09 7.80 0.28
C ILE A 109 -1.31 8.15 -0.23
N GLY A 110 -1.93 7.24 -0.99
CA GLY A 110 -3.37 7.28 -1.21
C GLY A 110 -4.10 6.62 -0.06
N THR A 111 -5.26 7.14 0.34
CA THR A 111 -6.14 6.52 1.32
C THR A 111 -7.51 6.28 0.68
N HIS A 112 -7.91 5.02 0.58
CA HIS A 112 -9.21 4.61 0.05
C HIS A 112 -10.14 4.15 1.17
N ILE A 113 -11.35 4.69 1.22
CA ILE A 113 -12.37 4.29 2.18
C ILE A 113 -13.23 3.19 1.54
N TRP A 114 -13.11 1.97 2.04
CA TRP A 114 -13.92 0.84 1.61
C TRP A 114 -15.12 0.63 2.54
N ASN A 115 -16.33 0.75 1.99
CA ASN A 115 -17.57 0.45 2.67
C ASN A 115 -18.33 -0.68 1.94
N PRO A 116 -18.47 -1.88 2.54
CA PRO A 116 -19.17 -3.00 1.90
C PRO A 116 -20.65 -2.74 1.63
N ASN A 117 -21.26 -1.77 2.34
CA ASN A 117 -22.67 -1.41 2.19
C ASN A 117 -22.92 -0.32 1.15
N ARG A 118 -21.86 0.23 0.54
CA ARG A 118 -21.92 1.17 -0.59
C ARG A 118 -21.48 0.47 -1.88
N GLY A 119 -22.09 -0.69 -2.15
CA GLY A 119 -21.91 -1.50 -3.37
C GLY A 119 -23.12 -1.41 -4.27
#